data_AF-A0A917DNP0-F1
#
_entry.id   AF-A0A917DNP0-F1
#
_cell.length_a   1.000
_cell.length_b   1.000
_cell.length_c   1.000
_cell.angle_alpha   90.00
_cell.angle_beta   90.00
_cell.angle_gamma   90.00
#
_symmetry.space_group_name_H-M   'P 1'
#
loop_
_entity.id
_entity.type
_entity.pdbx_description
1 polymer ?
#
loop_
_entity_poly.entity_id
_entity_poly.type
_entity_poly.pdbx_seq_one_letter_code
_entity_poly.pdbx_strand_id
1 'polypeptide(L)'
;MISGEETMGFARHSERLCVSTDLSDQDAYLFDELENETFLHLQPGQFVVFLPHDVHRPGCATGEPGPVRKAIVKIDTVLLLE
;
A
#
# COMPACT_ATOMS: atom_id res chain seq x y z
N MET A 1 8.62 7.74 -3.53
CA MET A 1 8.02 9.08 -3.57
C MET A 1 8.89 10.01 -4.42
N ILE A 2 8.30 10.74 -5.37
CA ILE A 2 9.05 11.67 -6.25
C ILE A 2 8.96 13.11 -5.71
N SER A 3 7.76 13.59 -5.36
CA SER A 3 7.55 14.91 -4.75
C SER A 3 6.29 14.93 -3.88
N GLY A 4 6.24 15.84 -2.91
CA GLY A 4 5.18 15.88 -1.89
C GLY A 4 5.40 14.82 -0.79
N GLU A 5 4.46 14.74 0.14
CA GLU A 5 4.48 13.80 1.27
C GLU A 5 3.18 13.00 1.33
N GLU A 6 3.26 11.74 1.74
CA GLU A 6 2.11 10.84 1.84
C GLU A 6 2.22 10.00 3.11
N THR A 7 1.09 9.75 3.75
CA THR A 7 0.97 8.71 4.77
C THR A 7 0.33 7.48 4.13
N MET A 8 0.85 6.29 4.42
CA MET A 8 0.31 5.03 3.95
C MET A 8 -0.07 4.16 5.15
N GLY A 9 -1.32 3.71 5.20
CA GLY A 9 -1.74 2.67 6.13
C GLY A 9 -1.19 1.31 5.65
N PHE A 10 -0.79 0.46 6.58
CA PHE A 10 -0.27 -0.87 6.29
C PHE A 10 -0.71 -1.85 7.36
N ALA A 11 -1.16 -3.04 6.97
CA ALA A 11 -1.33 -4.17 7.87
C ALA A 11 -0.87 -5.46 7.20
N ARG A 12 -0.35 -6.40 7.99
CA ARG A 12 -0.11 -7.76 7.50
C ARG A 12 -1.43 -8.48 7.33
N HIS A 13 -1.52 -9.29 6.28
CA HIS A 13 -2.68 -10.15 6.09
C HIS A 13 -2.92 -11.02 7.34
N SER A 14 -4.18 -11.11 7.75
CA SER A 14 -4.63 -11.99 8.84
C SER A 14 -5.93 -12.66 8.45
N GLU A 15 -6.26 -13.79 9.10
CA GLU A 15 -7.51 -14.52 8.85
C GLU A 15 -8.79 -13.70 9.12
N ARG A 16 -8.66 -12.56 9.81
CA ARG A 16 -9.77 -11.65 10.11
C ARG A 16 -10.06 -10.65 8.99
N LEU A 17 -9.21 -10.58 7.97
CA LEU A 17 -9.45 -9.71 6.82
C LEU A 17 -10.48 -10.34 5.89
N CYS A 18 -11.59 -9.63 5.72
CA CYS A 18 -12.62 -9.99 4.76
C CYS A 18 -12.44 -9.17 3.49
N VAL A 19 -12.25 -9.84 2.35
CA VAL A 19 -12.24 -9.19 1.04
C VAL A 19 -13.63 -8.60 0.80
N SER A 20 -13.69 -7.28 0.61
CA SER A 20 -14.93 -6.58 0.26
C SER A 20 -15.18 -6.57 -1.24
N THR A 21 -14.10 -6.51 -2.04
CA THR A 21 -14.17 -6.58 -3.50
C THR A 21 -13.06 -7.48 -4.05
N ASP A 22 -13.46 -8.48 -4.84
CA ASP A 22 -12.54 -9.34 -5.59
C ASP A 22 -12.22 -8.69 -6.94
N LEU A 23 -10.94 -8.37 -7.16
CA LEU A 23 -10.39 -7.85 -8.41
C LEU A 23 -9.19 -8.71 -8.86
N SER A 24 -9.24 -10.02 -8.61
CA SER A 24 -8.14 -10.94 -8.86
C SER A 24 -7.66 -10.96 -10.32
N ASP A 25 -8.55 -10.74 -11.29
CA ASP A 25 -8.20 -10.55 -12.70
C ASP A 25 -7.29 -9.33 -12.97
N GLN A 26 -7.19 -8.42 -12.00
CA GLN A 26 -6.34 -7.22 -12.01
C GLN A 26 -5.22 -7.28 -10.97
N ASP A 27 -4.92 -8.46 -10.42
CA ASP A 27 -3.90 -8.65 -9.37
C ASP A 27 -4.17 -7.80 -8.11
N ALA A 28 -5.44 -7.77 -7.67
CA ALA A 28 -5.84 -6.98 -6.51
C ALA A 28 -7.03 -7.56 -5.73
N TYR A 29 -7.09 -7.22 -4.44
CA TYR A 29 -8.25 -7.39 -3.57
C TYR A 29 -8.45 -6.09 -2.77
N LEU A 30 -9.70 -5.69 -2.55
CA LEU A 30 -10.03 -4.55 -1.70
C LEU A 30 -10.64 -5.01 -0.37
N PHE A 31 -10.42 -4.21 0.66
CA PHE A 31 -10.84 -4.45 2.04
C PHE A 31 -11.43 -3.15 2.59
N ASP A 32 -12.50 -3.26 3.38
CA ASP A 32 -13.18 -2.09 3.94
C ASP A 32 -12.66 -1.74 5.35
N GLU A 33 -12.33 -2.75 6.15
CA GLU A 33 -11.87 -2.60 7.53
C GLU A 33 -10.54 -3.33 7.73
N LEU A 34 -9.57 -2.63 8.32
CA LEU A 34 -8.28 -3.19 8.73
C LEU A 34 -8.10 -3.02 10.24
N GLU A 35 -7.74 -4.10 10.91
CA GLU A 35 -7.26 -4.04 12.29
C GLU A 35 -5.74 -3.83 12.32
N ASN A 36 -5.24 -3.12 13.34
CA ASN A 36 -3.80 -2.96 13.60
C ASN A 36 -3.00 -2.32 12.45
N GLU A 37 -3.57 -1.30 11.79
CA GLU A 37 -2.82 -0.51 10.82
C GLU A 37 -1.60 0.15 11.46
N THR A 38 -0.47 0.02 10.79
CA THR A 38 0.74 0.82 11.00
C THR A 38 0.78 1.93 9.95
N PHE A 39 1.11 3.14 10.37
CA PHE A 39 1.22 4.29 9.46
C PHE A 39 2.68 4.54 9.08
N LEU A 40 2.93 4.59 7.78
CA LEU A 40 4.22 4.91 7.19
C LEU A 40 4.17 6.32 6.61
N HIS A 41 5.05 7.20 7.06
CA HIS A 41 5.18 8.55 6.52
C HIS A 41 6.30 8.58 5.48
N LEU A 42 5.95 8.89 4.23
CA LEU A 42 6.89 8.92 3.11
C LEU A 42 7.16 10.35 2.64
N GLN A 43 8.44 10.71 2.63
CA GLN A 43 8.99 11.95 2.08
C GLN A 43 9.63 11.70 0.70
N PRO A 44 9.91 12.75 -0.10
CA PRO A 44 10.60 12.59 -1.39
C PRO A 44 11.90 11.79 -1.28
N GLY A 45 12.12 10.87 -2.22
CA GLY A 45 13.27 9.97 -2.22
C GLY A 45 13.09 8.68 -1.43
N GLN A 46 12.11 8.59 -0.54
CA GLN A 46 11.80 7.35 0.19
C GLN A 46 10.91 6.42 -0.65
N PHE A 47 11.02 5.12 -0.38
CA PHE A 47 10.15 4.10 -0.96
C PHE A 47 9.80 3.05 0.08
N VAL A 48 8.71 2.33 -0.21
CA VAL A 48 8.25 1.16 0.56
C VAL A 48 7.99 0.03 -0.45
N VAL A 49 8.24 -1.20 -0.02
CA VAL A 49 7.90 -2.41 -0.78
C VAL A 49 6.78 -3.12 -0.04
N PHE A 50 5.68 -3.38 -0.72
CA PHE A 50 4.59 -4.23 -0.23
C PHE A 50 4.61 -5.55 -0.99
N LEU A 51 4.64 -6.66 -0.25
CA LEU A 51 4.49 -8.00 -0.80
C LEU A 51 3.01 -8.32 -1.07
N PRO A 52 2.67 -9.40 -1.79
CA PRO A 52 1.28 -9.71 -2.14
C PRO A 52 0.32 -9.80 -0.95
N HIS A 53 0.82 -10.13 0.25
CA HIS A 53 0.02 -10.25 1.47
C HIS A 53 0.11 -9.02 2.39
N ASP A 54 0.77 -7.95 1.93
CA ASP A 54 0.85 -6.69 2.65
C ASP A 54 -0.31 -5.79 2.22
N VAL A 55 -1.37 -5.75 3.03
CA VAL A 55 -2.50 -4.87 2.77
C VAL A 55 -2.09 -3.44 3.06
N HIS A 56 -2.32 -2.55 2.11
CA HIS A 56 -1.85 -1.19 2.19
C HIS A 56 -2.89 -0.20 1.67
N ARG A 57 -2.94 0.96 2.32
CA ARG A 57 -3.88 2.05 2.04
C ARG A 57 -3.10 3.30 1.62
N PRO A 58 -2.84 3.47 0.31
CA PRO A 58 -2.19 4.66 -0.22
C PRO A 58 -3.10 5.90 -0.14
N GLY A 59 -2.53 7.07 -0.35
CA GLY A 59 -3.23 8.33 -0.62
C GLY A 59 -3.65 9.10 0.63
N CYS A 60 -3.18 8.73 1.82
CA CYS A 60 -3.56 9.44 3.04
C CYS A 60 -2.74 10.73 3.15
N ALA A 61 -3.41 11.83 3.51
CA ALA A 61 -2.75 13.10 3.77
C ALA A 61 -1.81 13.01 4.98
N THR A 62 -0.63 13.64 4.86
CA THR A 62 0.24 13.91 6.00
C THR A 62 -0.12 15.31 6.53
N GLY A 63 -1.09 15.38 7.45
CA GLY A 63 -1.70 16.65 7.85
C GLY A 63 -2.81 17.05 6.88
N GLU A 64 -2.60 18.12 6.11
CA GLU A 64 -3.58 18.62 5.14
C GLU A 64 -3.43 17.93 3.76
N PRO A 65 -4.52 17.73 3.01
CA PRO A 65 -4.46 17.21 1.65
C PRO A 65 -3.59 18.09 0.73
N GLY A 66 -2.73 17.47 -0.06
CA GLY A 66 -1.85 18.17 -0.97
C GLY A 66 -1.45 17.31 -2.17
N PRO A 67 -0.89 17.93 -3.23
CA PRO A 67 -0.47 17.20 -4.42
C PRO A 67 0.78 16.35 -4.12
N VAL A 68 0.76 15.10 -4.58
CA VAL A 68 1.91 14.20 -4.54
C VAL A 68 2.23 13.68 -5.94
N ARG A 69 3.50 13.36 -6.18
CA ARG A 69 3.94 12.61 -7.35
C ARG A 69 4.73 11.39 -6.89
N LYS A 70 4.33 10.22 -7.35
CA LYS A 70 5.00 8.95 -7.04
C LYS A 70 5.06 8.03 -8.26
N ALA A 71 5.95 7.06 -8.19
CA ALA A 71 5.98 5.92 -9.09
C ALA A 71 5.59 4.67 -8.30
N ILE A 72 4.77 3.81 -8.91
CA ILE A 72 4.46 2.48 -8.41
C ILE A 72 5.13 1.50 -9.37
N VAL A 73 6.06 0.70 -8.85
CA VAL A 73 6.75 -0.32 -9.63
C VAL A 73 6.12 -1.66 -9.31
N LYS A 74 5.65 -2.36 -10.35
CA LYS A 74 5.09 -3.71 -10.24
C LYS A 74 6.16 -4.71 -10.66
N ILE A 75 6.42 -5.68 -9.79
CA ILE A 75 7.47 -6.69 -9.96
C ILE A 75 6.80 -8.05 -9.81
N ASP A 76 7.02 -8.94 -10.78
CA ASP A 76 6.55 -10.33 -10.70
C ASP A 76 7.28 -11.05 -9.55
N THR A 77 6.53 -11.75 -8.70
CA THR A 77 7.07 -12.45 -7.52
C THR A 77 8.03 -13.57 -7.87
N VAL A 78 7.96 -14.13 -9.09
CA VAL A 78 8.95 -15.08 -9.61
C VAL A 78 10.37 -14.50 -9.61
N LEU A 79 10.52 -13.18 -9.70
CA LEU A 79 11.82 -12.51 -9.70
C LEU A 79 12.40 -12.28 -8.29
N LEU A 80 11.67 -12.65 -7.24
CA LEU A 80 12.08 -12.44 -5.83
C LEU A 80 12.62 -13.71 -5.16
N LEU A 81 12.55 -14.86 -5.82
CA LEU A 81 13.01 -16.15 -5.32
C LEU A 81 14.32 -16.51 -6.02
N GLU A 82 15.43 -16.46 -5.28
CA GLU A 82 16.68 -17.19 -5.62
C GLU A 82 16.65 -18.59 -4.97
#